data_AF-A0A379WMF2-F1
#
_entry.id   AF-A0A379WMF2-F1
#
_cell.length_a   1.000
_cell.length_b   1.000
_cell.length_c   1.000
_cell.angle_alpha   90.00
_cell.angle_beta   90.00
_cell.angle_gamma   90.00
#
_symmetry.space_group_name_H-M   'P 1'
#
loop_
_entity.id
_entity.type
_entity.pdbx_description
1 polymer ?
#
loop_
_entity_poly.entity_id
_entity_poly.type
_entity_poly.pdbx_seq_one_letter_code
_entity_poly.pdbx_strand_id
1 'polypeptide(L)'
;MGTPTDCVYLGVNALMRPRPDIVVSGINAGPNLGDDVIYSGTVAAAMEGRHLGFPALAVSLNGYQHYDTAAAVTCALLRGLSREPLRYRAYSQRECPGSTVSAD
;
A
#
# COMPACT_ATOMS: atom_id res chain seq x y z
N MET A 1 4.88 8.44 20.89
CA MET A 1 4.94 7.27 19.99
C MET A 1 3.84 7.47 18.96
N GLY A 2 4.17 7.49 17.67
CA GLY A 2 3.19 7.54 16.59
C GLY A 2 3.25 6.24 15.81
N THR A 3 2.14 5.52 15.73
CA THR A 3 2.04 4.28 14.96
C THR A 3 1.75 4.60 13.49
N PRO A 4 2.03 3.68 12.54
CA PRO A 4 1.64 3.86 11.14
C PRO A 4 0.14 4.17 10.96
N THR A 5 -0.71 3.57 11.81
CA THR A 5 -2.14 3.85 11.91
C THR A 5 -2.41 5.32 12.28
N ASP A 6 -1.74 5.84 13.31
CA ASP A 6 -1.89 7.24 13.73
C ASP A 6 -1.48 8.21 12.61
N CYS A 7 -0.41 7.89 11.88
CA CYS A 7 0.05 8.69 10.74
C CYS A 7 -1.02 8.81 9.66
N VAL A 8 -1.67 7.70 9.29
CA VAL A 8 -2.73 7.72 8.28
C VAL A 8 -3.98 8.40 8.82
N TYR A 9 -4.38 8.13 10.06
CA TYR A 9 -5.54 8.74 10.67
C TYR A 9 -5.42 10.27 10.73
N LEU A 10 -4.28 10.78 11.20
CA LEU A 10 -4.01 12.22 11.25
C LEU A 10 -3.88 12.83 9.86
N GLY A 11 -3.22 12.12 8.93
CA GLY A 11 -3.10 12.52 7.52
C GLY A 11 -4.46 12.76 6.88
N VAL A 12 -5.36 11.78 6.97
CA VAL A 12 -6.69 11.79 6.34
C VAL A 12 -7.65 12.77 7.04
N ASN A 13 -7.60 12.88 8.36
CA ASN A 13 -8.61 13.63 9.12
C ASN A 13 -8.21 15.05 9.50
N ALA A 14 -6.90 15.35 9.61
CA ALA A 14 -6.43 16.61 10.15
C ALA A 14 -5.45 17.35 9.23
N LEU A 15 -4.49 16.65 8.62
CA LEU A 15 -3.33 17.28 7.99
C LEU A 15 -3.49 17.56 6.48
N MET A 16 -4.07 16.63 5.72
CA MET A 16 -4.12 16.73 4.26
C MET A 16 -5.46 17.33 3.79
N ARG A 17 -5.39 18.46 3.09
CA ARG A 17 -6.53 19.11 2.42
C ARG A 17 -6.15 19.50 0.98
N PRO A 18 -6.94 19.11 -0.05
CA PRO A 18 -8.16 18.29 0.02
C PRO A 18 -7.87 16.87 0.56
N ARG A 19 -8.94 16.19 1.01
CA ARG A 19 -8.81 14.82 1.54
C ARG A 19 -8.21 13.90 0.48
N PRO A 20 -7.33 12.96 0.86
CA PRO A 20 -6.75 12.02 -0.10
C PRO A 20 -7.80 11.07 -0.66
N ASP A 21 -7.64 10.70 -1.93
CA ASP A 21 -8.52 9.73 -2.59
C ASP A 21 -8.13 8.26 -2.28
N ILE A 22 -6.85 8.04 -1.92
CA ILE A 22 -6.25 6.73 -1.67
C ILE A 22 -5.15 6.80 -0.61
N VAL A 23 -4.92 5.71 0.12
CA VAL A 23 -3.74 5.50 0.96
C VAL A 23 -2.86 4.42 0.34
N VAL A 24 -1.56 4.69 0.25
CA VAL A 24 -0.54 3.72 -0.13
C VAL A 24 0.46 3.65 1.02
N SER A 25 0.68 2.45 1.55
CA SER A 25 1.59 2.18 2.66
C SER A 25 2.72 1.28 2.17
N GLY A 26 3.96 1.73 2.29
CA GLY A 26 5.13 1.03 1.77
C GLY A 26 6.17 2.01 1.19
N ILE A 27 7.20 1.54 0.48
CA ILE A 27 7.51 0.13 0.22
C ILE A 27 8.24 -0.44 1.44
N ASN A 28 7.67 -1.45 2.09
CA ASN A 28 8.30 -2.09 3.25
C ASN A 28 9.56 -2.86 2.84
N ALA A 29 10.61 -2.72 3.65
CA ALA A 29 11.90 -3.36 3.50
C ALA A 29 11.87 -4.76 4.15
N GLY A 30 11.45 -5.77 3.39
CA GLY A 30 11.24 -7.12 3.88
C GLY A 30 9.81 -7.63 3.59
N PRO A 31 9.67 -8.96 3.36
CA PRO A 31 8.36 -9.57 3.10
C PRO A 31 7.45 -9.46 4.35
N ASN A 32 6.13 -9.46 4.13
CA ASN A 32 5.13 -9.56 5.19
C ASN A 32 4.36 -10.88 4.96
N LEU A 33 5.06 -12.01 5.07
CA LEU A 33 4.53 -13.34 4.76
C LEU A 33 3.86 -13.99 5.98
N GLY A 34 2.67 -14.55 5.78
CA GLY A 34 1.99 -15.38 6.79
C GLY A 34 1.37 -14.58 7.95
N ASP A 35 1.60 -15.03 9.19
CA ASP A 35 1.03 -14.43 10.40
C ASP A 35 1.52 -13.00 10.67
N ASP A 36 2.60 -12.57 10.02
CA ASP A 36 3.16 -11.22 10.11
C ASP A 36 2.24 -10.16 9.47
N VAL A 37 1.28 -10.55 8.64
CA VAL A 37 0.29 -9.65 8.03
C VAL A 37 -0.56 -8.94 9.09
N ILE A 38 -0.88 -9.62 10.20
CA ILE A 38 -1.73 -9.07 11.28
C ILE A 38 -0.93 -8.07 12.13
N TYR A 39 0.38 -8.26 12.24
CA TYR A 39 1.28 -7.39 13.02
C TYR A 39 1.97 -6.32 12.18
N SER A 40 1.81 -6.35 10.87
CA SER A 40 2.50 -5.43 9.96
C SER A 40 1.90 -4.03 10.03
N GLY A 41 2.71 -3.07 10.50
CA GLY A 41 2.36 -1.65 10.49
C GLY A 41 2.06 -1.12 9.08
N THR A 42 2.66 -1.71 8.04
CA THR A 42 2.39 -1.36 6.64
C THR A 42 0.95 -1.67 6.28
N VAL A 43 0.45 -2.83 6.71
CA VAL A 43 -0.91 -3.31 6.50
C VAL A 43 -1.90 -2.49 7.31
N ALA A 44 -1.60 -2.29 8.61
CA ALA A 44 -2.46 -1.51 9.51
C ALA A 44 -2.69 -0.08 9.00
N ALA A 45 -1.64 0.59 8.52
CA ALA A 45 -1.74 1.90 7.90
C ALA A 45 -2.67 1.91 6.67
N ALA A 46 -2.55 0.93 5.77
CA ALA A 46 -3.41 0.85 4.60
C ALA A 46 -4.88 0.54 4.98
N MET A 47 -5.11 -0.26 6.02
CA MET A 47 -6.48 -0.55 6.50
C MET A 47 -7.22 0.70 6.97
N GLU A 48 -6.54 1.70 7.55
CA GLU A 48 -7.17 2.98 7.92
C GLU A 48 -7.70 3.74 6.69
N GLY A 49 -7.05 3.58 5.54
CA GLY A 49 -7.45 4.19 4.27
C GLY A 49 -8.60 3.48 3.53
N ARG A 50 -9.10 2.34 4.02
CA ARG A 50 -10.11 1.51 3.30
C ARG A 50 -11.44 2.22 3.04
N HIS A 51 -11.74 3.27 3.78
CA HIS A 51 -12.98 4.04 3.67
C HIS A 51 -12.90 5.16 2.62
N LEU A 52 -11.74 5.38 1.97
CA LEU A 52 -11.55 6.41 0.94
C LEU A 52 -12.19 6.04 -0.41
N GLY A 53 -12.05 6.91 -1.41
CA GLY A 53 -12.64 6.73 -2.74
C GLY A 53 -12.07 5.53 -3.50
N PHE A 54 -10.78 5.23 -3.29
CA PHE A 54 -10.09 4.08 -3.87
C PHE A 54 -9.66 3.06 -2.81
N PRO A 55 -9.48 1.79 -3.21
CA PRO A 55 -8.94 0.75 -2.34
C PRO A 55 -7.51 1.11 -1.89
N ALA A 56 -7.21 0.94 -0.61
CA ALA A 56 -5.87 1.18 -0.09
C ALA A 56 -4.88 0.09 -0.54
N LEU A 57 -3.61 0.45 -0.67
CA LEU A 57 -2.54 -0.44 -1.09
C LEU A 57 -1.49 -0.57 0.00
N ALA A 58 -1.02 -1.79 0.26
CA ALA A 58 0.25 -1.99 0.94
C ALA A 58 1.22 -2.71 0.03
N VAL A 59 2.45 -2.23 0.04
CA VAL A 59 3.51 -2.70 -0.84
C VAL A 59 4.69 -3.10 0.02
N SER A 60 5.10 -4.36 -0.13
CA SER A 60 6.26 -4.91 0.55
C SER A 60 7.23 -5.46 -0.48
N LEU A 61 8.52 -5.20 -0.28
CA LEU A 61 9.58 -5.75 -1.11
C LEU A 61 10.17 -6.96 -0.39
N ASN A 62 10.23 -8.10 -1.08
CA ASN A 62 10.96 -9.25 -0.57
C ASN A 62 12.46 -9.07 -0.80
N GLY A 63 13.08 -8.23 0.01
CA GLY A 63 14.49 -7.84 -0.07
C GLY A 63 14.71 -6.35 0.16
N TYR A 64 15.94 -5.89 -0.10
CA TYR A 64 16.39 -4.54 0.24
C TYR A 64 17.00 -3.77 -0.94
N GLN A 65 16.94 -4.31 -2.15
CA GLN A 65 17.66 -3.76 -3.31
C GLN A 65 16.73 -3.22 -4.41
N HIS A 66 15.64 -3.92 -4.74
CA HIS A 66 14.82 -3.63 -5.92
C HIS A 66 13.59 -2.75 -5.63
N TYR A 67 13.80 -1.62 -4.94
CA TYR A 67 12.71 -0.67 -4.65
C TYR A 67 12.09 -0.08 -5.93
N ASP A 68 12.90 0.12 -6.98
CA ASP A 68 12.42 0.62 -8.27
C ASP A 68 11.38 -0.31 -8.90
N THR A 69 11.57 -1.62 -8.76
CA THR A 69 10.60 -2.62 -9.22
C THR A 69 9.29 -2.52 -8.44
N ALA A 70 9.36 -2.42 -7.12
CA ALA A 70 8.17 -2.26 -6.29
C ALA A 70 7.44 -0.93 -6.57
N ALA A 71 8.18 0.15 -6.83
CA ALA A 71 7.60 1.43 -7.25
C ALA A 71 6.90 1.31 -8.61
N ALA A 72 7.53 0.64 -9.59
CA ALA A 72 6.94 0.43 -10.91
C ALA A 72 5.62 -0.36 -10.84
N VAL A 73 5.58 -1.43 -10.04
CA VAL A 73 4.37 -2.22 -9.80
C VAL A 73 3.29 -1.37 -9.12
N THR A 74 3.66 -0.59 -8.10
CA THR A 74 2.72 0.31 -7.41
C THR A 74 2.09 1.32 -8.36
N CYS A 75 2.91 1.97 -9.20
CA CYS A 75 2.41 2.90 -10.21
C CYS A 75 1.51 2.21 -11.25
N ALA A 76 1.82 0.97 -11.65
CA ALA A 76 0.98 0.21 -12.57
C ALA A 76 -0.41 -0.08 -11.97
N LEU A 77 -0.46 -0.44 -10.68
CA LEU A 77 -1.73 -0.66 -9.97
C LEU A 77 -2.55 0.62 -9.84
N LEU A 78 -1.91 1.73 -9.45
CA LEU A 78 -2.57 3.04 -9.35
C LEU A 78 -3.16 3.48 -10.70
N ARG A 79 -2.42 3.27 -11.81
CA ARG A 79 -2.92 3.53 -13.16
C ARG A 79 -4.10 2.62 -13.51
N GLY A 80 -4.07 1.35 -13.10
CA GLY A 80 -5.18 0.42 -13.28
C GLY A 80 -6.44 0.87 -12.54
N LEU A 81 -6.31 1.24 -11.26
CA LEU A 81 -7.40 1.75 -10.43
C LEU A 81 -8.03 3.03 -10.98
N SER A 82 -7.23 3.88 -11.62
CA SER A 82 -7.71 5.10 -12.27
C SER A 82 -8.57 4.81 -13.51
N ARG A 83 -8.41 3.65 -14.13
CA ARG A 83 -9.16 3.24 -15.33
C ARG A 83 -10.41 2.44 -14.98
N GLU A 84 -10.32 1.55 -14.00
CA GLU A 84 -11.43 0.72 -13.56
C GLU A 84 -11.44 0.61 -12.03
N PRO A 85 -12.42 1.22 -11.35
CA PRO A 85 -12.53 1.10 -9.90
C PRO A 85 -12.86 -0.35 -9.53
N LEU A 86 -12.08 -0.94 -8.62
CA LEU A 86 -12.35 -2.29 -8.13
C LEU A 86 -13.75 -2.34 -7.49
N ARG A 87 -14.58 -3.29 -7.95
CA ARG A 87 -15.99 -3.44 -7.56
C ARG A 87 -16.23 -3.76 -6.07
N TYR A 88 -15.18 -4.08 -5.32
CA TYR A 88 -15.25 -4.31 -3.88
C TYR A 88 -14.27 -3.38 -3.18
N ARG A 89 -14.69 -2.76 -2.07
CA ARG A 89 -13.82 -1.97 -1.18
C ARG A 89 -12.86 -2.93 -0.47
N ALA A 90 -11.83 -3.34 -1.19
CA ALA A 90 -10.78 -4.22 -0.75
C ALA A 90 -9.54 -3.40 -0.38
N TYR A 91 -8.63 -4.05 0.35
CA TYR A 91 -7.26 -3.61 0.46
C TYR A 91 -6.39 -4.68 -0.23
N SER A 92 -5.36 -4.26 -0.97
CA SER A 92 -4.51 -5.16 -1.74
C SER A 92 -3.07 -5.15 -1.21
N GLN A 93 -2.60 -6.33 -0.81
CA GLN A 93 -1.20 -6.59 -0.49
C GLN A 93 -0.48 -7.07 -1.74
N ARG A 94 0.65 -6.45 -2.08
CA ARG A 94 1.55 -6.98 -3.10
C ARG A 94 2.95 -7.12 -2.53
N GLU A 95 3.46 -8.33 -2.64
CA GLU A 95 4.88 -8.60 -2.47
C GLU A 95 5.56 -8.53 -3.83
N CYS A 96 6.57 -7.67 -3.93
CA CYS A 96 7.39 -7.58 -5.13
C CYS A 96 8.59 -8.53 -4.97
N PRO A 97 8.84 -9.44 -5.93
CA PRO A 97 10.04 -10.26 -5.91
C PRO A 97 11.28 -9.37 -5.94
N GLY A 98 12.25 -9.64 -5.07
CA GLY A 98 13.57 -9.00 -5.08
C GLY A 98 14.43 -9.41 -6.28
N SER A 99 13.90 -10.12 -7.26
CA SER A 99 14.58 -10.43 -8.52
C SER A 99 13.52 -10.66 -9.60
N THR A 100 13.46 -9.76 -10.59
CA THR A 100 12.66 -9.85 -11.83
C THR A 100 11.13 -9.90 -11.66
N VAL A 101 10.45 -8.82 -12.06
CA VAL A 101 9.09 -8.89 -12.60
C VAL A 101 9.23 -8.90 -14.13
N SER A 102 9.21 -10.09 -14.71
CA SER A 102 8.88 -10.26 -16.13
C SER A 102 7.42 -9.88 -16.29
N ALA A 103 7.16 -8.91 -17.16
CA ALA A 103 5.82 -8.63 -17.65
C ALA A 103 5.53 -9.61 -18.79
N ASP A 104 4.70 -10.61 -18.51
CA ASP A 104 3.92 -11.36 -19.49
C ASP A 104 2.45 -11.35 -19.03
#